data_AF-A0A972A3F1-F1
#
_entry.id   AF-A0A972A3F1-F1
#
_cell.length_a   1.000
_cell.length_b   1.000
_cell.length_c   1.000
_cell.angle_alpha   90.00
_cell.angle_beta   90.00
_cell.angle_gamma   90.00
#
_symmetry.space_group_name_H-M   'P 1'
#
loop_
_entity.id
_entity.type
_entity.pdbx_description
1 polymer ?
#
loop_
_entity_poly.entity_id
_entity_poly.type
_entity_poly.pdbx_seq_one_letter_code
_entity_poly.pdbx_strand_id
1 'polypeptide(L)'
;VRYRHFLKPEGTMVVNREMVVPTSVFSGKNPVPKMEDVEAELKAGNAKVILVDATSIAAQAGNPLAANIVLLGAASHKLPLAIESLSEAVRRNVPPKTVQINEKAFDLGKEAV
;
A
#
# COMPACT_ATOMS: atom_id res chain seq x y z
N VAL A 1 -14.32 0.58 -5.44
CA VAL A 1 -12.85 0.35 -5.39
C VAL A 1 -12.31 0.11 -6.80
N ARG A 2 -11.27 0.86 -7.24
CA ARG A 2 -10.88 0.94 -8.67
C ARG A 2 -10.43 -0.38 -9.31
N TYR A 3 -9.58 -1.16 -8.64
CA TYR A 3 -8.93 -2.34 -9.25
C TYR A 3 -9.36 -3.69 -8.65
N ARG A 4 -10.26 -3.70 -7.66
CA ARG A 4 -10.71 -4.93 -6.96
C ARG A 4 -11.19 -6.03 -7.92
N HIS A 5 -11.85 -5.66 -9.01
CA HIS A 5 -12.40 -6.59 -9.99
C HIS A 5 -11.35 -7.37 -10.81
N PHE A 6 -10.08 -6.96 -10.79
CA PHE A 6 -8.98 -7.72 -11.40
C PHE A 6 -8.45 -8.83 -10.48
N LEU A 7 -8.81 -8.81 -9.20
CA LEU A 7 -8.30 -9.78 -8.24
C LEU A 7 -9.08 -11.09 -8.34
N LYS A 8 -8.36 -12.21 -8.35
CA LYS A 8 -8.98 -13.54 -8.21
C LYS A 8 -9.74 -13.63 -6.87
N PRO A 9 -10.78 -14.49 -6.75
CA PRO A 9 -11.63 -14.56 -5.56
C PRO A 9 -10.87 -14.70 -4.23
N GLU A 10 -9.78 -15.48 -4.19
CA GLU A 10 -8.97 -15.69 -2.99
C GLU A 10 -7.65 -14.89 -2.99
N GLY A 11 -7.57 -13.86 -3.84
CA GLY A 11 -6.40 -12.99 -3.90
C GLY A 11 -6.23 -12.18 -2.62
N THR A 12 -5.04 -11.62 -2.45
CA THR A 12 -4.74 -10.72 -1.32
C THR A 12 -4.58 -9.30 -1.84
N MET A 13 -5.23 -8.35 -1.17
CA MET A 13 -5.06 -6.92 -1.36
C MET A 13 -4.29 -6.35 -0.18
N VAL A 14 -3.22 -5.61 -0.44
CA VAL A 14 -2.53 -4.80 0.55
C VAL A 14 -2.88 -3.35 0.26
N VAL A 15 -3.51 -2.67 1.20
CA VAL A 15 -4.15 -1.36 0.98
C VAL A 15 -3.71 -0.40 2.07
N ASN A 16 -3.30 0.81 1.67
CA ASN A 16 -3.05 1.88 2.63
C ASN A 16 -4.38 2.34 3.25
N ARG A 17 -4.41 2.53 4.58
CA ARG A 17 -5.58 3.05 5.29
C ARG A 17 -5.88 4.51 4.97
N GLU A 18 -4.89 5.27 4.51
CA GLU A 18 -5.11 6.65 4.11
C GLU A 18 -5.96 6.75 2.83
N MET A 19 -7.05 7.51 2.90
CA MET A 19 -7.92 7.78 1.76
C MET A 19 -7.42 9.00 0.98
N VAL A 20 -7.07 8.77 -0.28
CA VAL A 20 -6.83 9.88 -1.23
C VAL A 20 -8.18 10.32 -1.80
N VAL A 21 -8.62 11.52 -1.42
CA VAL A 21 -9.91 12.05 -1.87
C VAL A 21 -9.87 12.31 -3.38
N PRO A 22 -10.81 11.73 -4.17
CA PRO A 22 -10.84 11.93 -5.61
C PRO A 22 -11.11 13.39 -6.00
N THR A 23 -10.51 13.86 -7.09
CA THR A 23 -10.73 15.21 -7.64
C THR A 23 -12.19 15.46 -8.06
N SER A 24 -12.93 14.41 -8.44
CA SER A 24 -14.35 14.47 -8.77
C SER A 24 -15.22 14.86 -7.57
N VAL A 25 -14.80 14.52 -6.35
CA VAL A 25 -15.44 14.90 -5.10
C VAL A 25 -15.15 16.37 -4.78
N PHE A 26 -13.91 16.81 -4.98
CA PHE A 26 -13.54 18.23 -4.85
C PHE A 26 -14.31 19.14 -5.81
N SER A 27 -14.66 18.65 -6.99
CA SER A 27 -15.48 19.38 -7.97
C SER A 27 -16.98 19.40 -7.63
N GLY A 28 -17.37 18.93 -6.44
CA GLY A 28 -18.75 18.95 -5.93
C GLY A 28 -19.70 17.94 -6.59
N LYS A 29 -19.21 17.04 -7.43
CA LYS A 29 -20.06 16.12 -8.21
C LYS A 29 -20.55 14.93 -7.39
N ASN A 30 -19.84 14.55 -6.33
CA ASN A 30 -20.17 13.41 -5.47
C ASN A 30 -19.65 13.66 -4.03
N PRO A 31 -20.29 13.11 -2.99
CA PRO A 31 -19.76 13.16 -1.63
C PRO A 31 -18.48 12.32 -1.48
N VAL A 32 -17.64 12.67 -0.49
CA VAL A 32 -16.52 11.82 -0.05
C VAL A 32 -17.10 10.52 0.50
N PRO A 33 -16.65 9.33 0.04
CA PRO A 33 -17.12 8.07 0.62
C PRO A 33 -16.69 7.97 2.08
N LYS A 34 -17.51 7.32 2.91
CA LYS A 34 -17.09 7.01 4.28
C LYS A 34 -16.06 5.89 4.24
N MET A 35 -15.11 5.92 5.16
CA MET A 35 -14.03 4.91 5.18
C MET A 35 -14.60 3.52 5.45
N GLU A 36 -15.64 3.42 6.27
CA GLU A 36 -16.33 2.18 6.59
C GLU A 36 -16.95 1.53 5.35
N ASP A 37 -17.54 2.34 4.47
CA ASP A 37 -18.13 1.88 3.21
C ASP A 37 -17.05 1.35 2.26
N VAL A 38 -15.90 2.02 2.21
CA VAL A 38 -14.75 1.58 1.40
C VAL A 38 -14.19 0.27 1.93
N GLU A 39 -14.01 0.13 3.25
CA GLU A 39 -13.55 -1.10 3.86
C GLU A 39 -14.52 -2.27 3.65
N ALA A 40 -15.82 -2.02 3.78
CA ALA A 40 -16.85 -3.02 3.50
C ALA A 40 -16.78 -3.49 2.04
N GLU A 41 -16.66 -2.56 1.10
CA GLU A 41 -16.53 -2.86 -0.33
C GLU A 41 -15.23 -3.61 -0.67
N LEU A 42 -14.13 -3.29 0.01
CA LEU A 42 -12.85 -4.01 -0.13
C LEU A 42 -12.98 -5.46 0.35
N LYS A 43 -13.64 -5.67 1.49
CA LYS A 43 -13.83 -6.99 2.13
C LYS A 43 -14.97 -7.81 1.53
N ALA A 44 -15.77 -7.23 0.65
CA ALA A 44 -16.83 -7.97 -0.03
C ALA A 44 -16.24 -9.14 -0.85
N GLY A 45 -16.87 -10.31 -0.80
CA GLY A 45 -16.39 -11.52 -1.46
C GLY A 45 -15.34 -12.29 -0.64
N ASN A 46 -14.51 -13.08 -1.31
CA ASN A 46 -13.57 -14.01 -0.66
C ASN A 46 -12.12 -13.50 -0.59
N ALA A 47 -11.88 -12.24 -0.98
CA ALA A 47 -10.55 -11.67 -1.04
C ALA A 47 -10.02 -11.40 0.37
N LYS A 48 -8.71 -11.60 0.58
CA LYS A 48 -8.02 -11.23 1.81
C LYS A 48 -7.62 -9.76 1.72
N VAL A 49 -7.97 -8.96 2.73
CA VAL A 49 -7.62 -7.54 2.78
C VAL A 49 -6.69 -7.29 3.96
N ILE A 50 -5.51 -6.75 3.66
CA ILE A 50 -4.53 -6.29 4.64
C ILE A 50 -4.52 -4.77 4.58
N LEU A 51 -4.98 -4.14 5.66
CA LEU A 51 -4.95 -2.69 5.82
C LEU A 51 -3.66 -2.30 6.53
N VAL A 52 -2.89 -1.41 5.92
CA VAL A 52 -1.59 -0.95 6.45
C VAL A 52 -1.66 0.56 6.64
N ASP A 53 -1.19 1.08 7.78
CA ASP A 53 -1.01 2.52 7.99
C ASP A 53 0.31 2.98 7.31
N ALA A 54 0.36 2.82 5.99
CA ALA A 54 1.60 2.85 5.24
C ALA A 54 2.26 4.23 5.24
N THR A 55 1.46 5.29 5.26
CA THR A 55 1.96 6.67 5.30
C THR A 55 2.60 6.99 6.64
N SER A 56 1.97 6.57 7.75
CA SER A 56 2.53 6.77 9.09
C SER A 56 3.81 5.96 9.28
N ILE A 57 3.84 4.72 8.80
CA ILE A 57 5.06 3.88 8.82
C ILE A 57 6.16 4.52 7.96
N ALA A 58 5.84 5.03 6.77
CA ALA A 58 6.80 5.71 5.91
C ALA A 58 7.34 7.00 6.55
N ALA A 59 6.51 7.73 7.29
CA ALA A 59 6.96 8.88 8.08
C ALA A 59 7.98 8.46 9.16
N GLN A 60 7.78 7.31 9.83
CA GLN A 60 8.76 6.73 10.78
C GLN A 60 10.07 6.29 10.09
N ALA A 61 9.99 5.88 8.82
CA ALA A 61 11.16 5.60 8.00
C ALA A 61 11.95 6.87 7.64
N GLY A 62 11.31 8.05 7.69
CA GLY A 62 11.91 9.35 7.45
C GLY A 62 11.34 10.09 6.24
N ASN A 63 10.39 9.50 5.50
CA ASN A 63 9.71 10.18 4.40
C ASN A 63 8.31 9.58 4.15
N PRO A 64 7.20 10.31 4.40
CA PRO A 64 5.85 9.82 4.13
C PRO A 64 5.61 9.46 2.66
N LEU A 65 6.38 10.03 1.72
CA LEU A 65 6.29 9.70 0.29
C LEU A 65 6.75 8.26 -0.02
N ALA A 66 7.41 7.57 0.93
CA ALA A 66 7.81 6.17 0.79
C ALA A 66 6.68 5.18 1.15
N ALA A 67 5.43 5.63 1.32
CA ALA A 67 4.28 4.76 1.62
C ALA A 67 4.10 3.63 0.60
N ASN A 68 4.40 3.86 -0.67
CA ASN A 68 4.39 2.84 -1.70
C ASN A 68 5.41 1.71 -1.44
N ILE A 69 6.59 2.03 -0.90
CA ILE A 69 7.62 1.07 -0.55
C ILE A 69 7.23 0.28 0.71
N VAL A 70 6.57 0.92 1.67
CA VAL A 70 5.96 0.22 2.82
C VAL A 70 4.93 -0.81 2.33
N LEU A 71 4.04 -0.43 1.42
CA LEU A 71 3.05 -1.36 0.85
C LEU A 71 3.71 -2.52 0.09
N LEU A 72 4.82 -2.26 -0.62
CA LEU A 72 5.59 -3.31 -1.29
C LEU A 72 6.21 -4.29 -0.28
N GLY A 73 6.77 -3.77 0.82
CA GLY A 73 7.27 -4.57 1.94
C GLY A 73 6.18 -5.45 2.53
N ALA A 74 5.03 -4.87 2.85
CA ALA A 74 3.86 -5.57 3.37
C ALA A 74 3.32 -6.64 2.40
N ALA A 75 3.43 -6.43 1.09
CA ALA A 75 3.02 -7.42 0.09
C ALA A 75 4.07 -8.51 -0.17
N SER A 76 5.34 -8.30 0.20
CA SER A 76 6.48 -9.11 -0.25
C SER A 76 6.33 -10.60 0.05
N HIS A 77 5.85 -10.97 1.23
CA HIS A 77 5.62 -12.36 1.65
C HIS A 77 4.50 -13.08 0.88
N LYS A 78 3.69 -12.35 0.10
CA LYS A 78 2.58 -12.90 -0.70
C LYS A 78 2.90 -12.95 -2.19
N LEU A 79 4.00 -12.34 -2.61
CA LEU A 79 4.43 -12.34 -4.01
C LEU A 79 5.25 -13.61 -4.30
N PRO A 80 5.15 -14.20 -5.50
CA PRO A 80 5.97 -15.33 -5.91
C PRO A 80 7.39 -14.87 -6.32
N LEU A 81 8.01 -14.03 -5.49
CA LEU A 81 9.31 -13.40 -5.73
C LEU A 81 10.15 -13.47 -4.45
N ALA A 82 11.47 -13.59 -4.58
CA ALA A 82 12.38 -13.55 -3.44
C ALA A 82 12.38 -12.14 -2.81
N ILE A 83 12.40 -12.08 -1.49
CA ILE A 83 12.39 -10.81 -0.72
C ILE A 83 13.65 -10.01 -1.06
N GLU A 84 14.79 -10.68 -1.21
CA GLU A 84 16.07 -10.09 -1.55
C GLU A 84 16.02 -9.44 -2.94
N SER A 85 15.33 -10.07 -3.89
CA SER A 85 15.13 -9.50 -5.23
C SER A 85 14.27 -8.25 -5.19
N LEU A 86 13.24 -8.21 -4.34
CA LEU A 86 12.40 -7.01 -4.14
C LEU A 86 13.19 -5.89 -3.47
N SER A 87 13.94 -6.19 -2.39
CA SER A 87 14.80 -5.23 -1.69
C SER A 87 15.86 -4.64 -2.63
N GLU A 88 16.50 -5.48 -3.45
CA GLU A 88 17.46 -5.03 -4.46
C GLU A 88 16.82 -4.16 -5.54
N ALA A 89 15.61 -4.50 -5.99
CA ALA A 89 14.85 -3.66 -6.92
C ALA A 89 14.54 -2.29 -6.31
N VAL A 90 14.19 -2.22 -5.02
CA VAL A 90 14.01 -0.92 -4.32
C VAL A 90 15.31 -0.12 -4.38
N ARG A 91 16.44 -0.69 -3.96
CA ARG A 91 17.76 0.01 -4.00
C ARG A 91 18.09 0.59 -5.37
N ARG A 92 17.83 -0.16 -6.44
CA ARG A 92 18.19 0.22 -7.82
C ARG A 92 17.27 1.29 -8.43
N ASN A 93 16.00 1.35 -8.02
CA ASN A 93 15.00 2.17 -8.70
C ASN A 93 14.67 3.47 -7.96
N VAL A 94 14.95 3.56 -6.66
CA VAL A 94 14.71 4.80 -5.90
C VAL A 94 15.83 5.81 -6.14
N PRO A 95 15.56 7.13 -5.97
CA PRO A 95 16.59 8.14 -6.08
C PRO A 95 17.78 7.83 -5.15
N PRO A 96 19.05 7.93 -5.61
CA PRO A 96 20.22 7.52 -4.84
C PRO A 96 20.30 8.14 -3.44
N LYS A 97 19.84 9.39 -3.28
CA LYS A 97 19.82 10.11 -1.99
C LYS A 97 18.81 9.56 -0.98
N THR A 98 17.92 8.69 -1.40
CA THR A 98 16.78 8.20 -0.59
C THR A 98 16.83 6.69 -0.37
N VAL A 99 17.88 5.99 -0.82
CA VAL A 99 18.00 4.53 -0.73
C VAL A 99 17.78 4.03 0.69
N GLN A 100 18.51 4.58 1.67
CA GLN A 100 18.41 4.16 3.08
C GLN A 100 17.00 4.32 3.66
N ILE A 101 16.31 5.42 3.32
CA ILE A 101 14.94 5.68 3.80
C ILE A 101 13.97 4.67 3.19
N ASN A 102 14.11 4.36 1.90
CA ASN A 102 13.24 3.41 1.22
C ASN A 102 13.53 1.96 1.64
N GLU A 103 14.78 1.59 1.91
CA GLU A 103 15.11 0.29 2.49
C GLU A 103 14.46 0.12 3.87
N LYS A 104 14.61 1.13 4.74
CA LYS A 104 13.94 1.13 6.05
C LYS A 104 12.42 1.05 5.92
N ALA A 105 11.83 1.78 4.96
CA ALA A 105 10.40 1.73 4.69
C ALA A 105 9.95 0.32 4.23
N PHE A 106 10.74 -0.34 3.39
CA PHE A 106 10.46 -1.69 2.92
C PHE A 106 10.47 -2.69 4.08
N ASP A 107 11.48 -2.61 4.96
CA ASP A 107 11.58 -3.51 6.11
C ASP A 107 10.48 -3.27 7.15
N LEU A 108 10.16 -2.01 7.47
CA LEU A 108 9.02 -1.70 8.33
C LEU A 108 7.69 -2.17 7.73
N GLY A 109 7.55 -2.10 6.40
CA GLY A 109 6.38 -2.64 5.71
C GLY A 109 6.25 -4.16 5.85
N LYS A 110 7.36 -4.90 5.76
CA LYS A 110 7.38 -6.36 5.99
C LYS A 110 6.95 -6.73 7.40
N GLU A 111 7.38 -5.96 8.40
CA GLU A 111 7.07 -6.20 9.82
C GLU A 111 5.63 -5.82 10.21
N ALA A 112 4.92 -5.06 9.36
CA ALA A 112 3.59 -4.53 9.66
C ALA A 112 2.44 -5.51 9.36
N VAL A 113 2.71 -6.73 8.91
CA VAL A 113 1.70 -7.69 8.40
C VAL A 113 1.86 -9.12 8.90
#